data_AF-S4PBZ0-F1
#
_entry.id   AF-S4PBZ0-F1
#
_cell.length_a   1.000
_cell.length_b   1.000
_cell.length_c   1.000
_cell.angle_alpha   90.00
_cell.angle_beta   90.00
_cell.angle_gamma   90.00
#
_symmetry.space_group_name_H-M   'P 1'
#
loop_
_entity.id
_entity.type
_entity.pdbx_description
1 polymer ?
#
loop_
_entity_poly.entity_id
_entity_poly.type
_entity_poly.pdbx_seq_one_letter_code
_entity_poly.pdbx_strand_id
1 'polypeptide(L)'
;MPGFSDILRRCIVEQVAKMMVLPNKLPIKLSDEIPTVDLRMPEPEGVLRIHLVQAQNLMRKDVSMLGKGKSDPYAIITVGAQQWKTKHIDNNINPKWEFWCEA
;
A
#
# COMPACT_ATOMS: atom_id res chain seq x y z
N MET A 1 17.39 -26.14 0.67
CA MET A 1 16.42 -26.47 1.73
C MET A 1 15.02 -26.52 1.13
N PRO A 2 14.22 -27.56 1.44
CA PRO A 2 12.80 -27.59 1.05
C PRO A 2 12.09 -26.32 1.56
N GLY A 3 11.27 -25.68 0.73
CA GLY A 3 10.52 -24.45 1.05
C GLY A 3 11.18 -23.14 0.64
N PHE A 4 12.51 -23.10 0.41
CA PHE A 4 13.16 -21.87 -0.08
C PHE A 4 12.78 -21.55 -1.53
N SER A 5 12.62 -22.57 -2.38
CA SER A 5 12.12 -22.42 -3.75
C SER A 5 10.72 -21.83 -3.81
N ASP A 6 9.87 -22.21 -2.85
CA ASP A 6 8.47 -21.76 -2.80
C ASP A 6 8.39 -20.31 -2.33
N ILE A 7 9.22 -19.92 -1.35
CA ILE A 7 9.36 -18.54 -0.90
C ILE A 7 9.87 -17.66 -2.06
N LEU A 8 10.93 -18.08 -2.76
CA LEU A 8 11.47 -17.34 -3.90
C LEU A 8 10.43 -17.19 -5.02
N ARG A 9 9.76 -18.27 -5.41
CA ARG A 9 8.69 -18.22 -6.42
C ARG A 9 7.57 -17.29 -6.01
N ARG A 10 7.14 -17.34 -4.74
CA ARG A 10 6.12 -16.43 -4.20
C ARG A 10 6.56 -14.97 -4.31
N CYS A 11 7.78 -14.65 -3.89
CA CYS A 11 8.30 -13.28 -3.99
C CYS A 11 8.36 -12.80 -5.44
N ILE A 12 8.79 -13.63 -6.38
CA ILE A 12 8.81 -13.25 -7.81
C ILE A 12 7.39 -12.96 -8.32
N VAL A 13 6.43 -13.84 -8.02
CA VAL A 13 5.03 -13.65 -8.45
C VAL A 13 4.43 -12.39 -7.83
N GLU A 14 4.67 -12.13 -6.54
CA GLU A 14 4.22 -10.91 -5.86
C GLU A 14 4.81 -9.64 -6.50
N GLN A 15 6.09 -9.65 -6.89
CA GLN A 15 6.71 -8.49 -7.52
C GLN A 15 6.20 -8.26 -8.94
N VAL A 16 6.03 -9.33 -9.74
CA VAL A 16 5.41 -9.21 -11.06
C VAL A 16 3.97 -8.70 -10.94
N ALA A 17 3.18 -9.22 -9.98
CA ALA A 17 1.82 -8.76 -9.76
C ALA A 17 1.75 -7.27 -9.41
N LYS A 18 2.68 -6.74 -8.60
CA LYS A 18 2.77 -5.30 -8.30
C LYS A 18 3.13 -4.44 -9.52
N MET A 19 3.87 -4.98 -10.49
CA MET A 19 4.14 -4.31 -11.76
C MET A 19 2.94 -4.37 -12.73
N MET A 20 1.98 -5.26 -12.49
CA MET A 20 0.81 -5.47 -13.36
C MET A 20 -0.48 -4.84 -12.80
N VAL A 21 -0.35 -3.92 -11.84
CA VAL A 21 -1.46 -3.08 -11.35
C VAL A 21 -1.26 -1.63 -11.73
N LEU A 22 -2.36 -0.89 -11.89
CA LEU A 22 -2.30 0.56 -12.11
C LEU A 22 -1.50 1.27 -11.01
N PRO A 23 -0.76 2.34 -11.34
CA PRO A 23 -0.66 3.01 -12.65
C PRO A 23 0.32 2.35 -13.64
N ASN A 24 0.93 1.21 -13.32
CA ASN A 24 1.88 0.56 -14.21
C ASN A 24 1.15 0.00 -15.46
N LYS A 25 1.51 0.50 -16.65
CA LYS A 25 0.98 0.03 -17.94
C LYS A 25 2.13 -0.42 -18.83
N LEU A 26 1.95 -1.53 -19.54
CA LEU A 26 2.88 -2.01 -20.57
C LEU A 26 2.26 -1.77 -21.96
N PRO A 27 2.39 -0.57 -22.53
CA PRO A 27 1.76 -0.25 -23.80
C PRO A 27 2.40 -1.06 -24.94
N ILE A 28 1.58 -1.81 -25.67
CA ILE A 28 1.98 -2.53 -26.89
C ILE A 28 1.58 -1.68 -28.09
N LYS A 29 2.54 -1.31 -28.93
CA LYS A 29 2.26 -0.62 -30.20
C LYS A 29 1.92 -1.66 -31.27
N LEU A 30 0.75 -1.53 -31.89
CA LEU A 30 0.29 -2.43 -32.95
C LEU A 30 0.54 -1.86 -34.37
N SER A 31 0.78 -0.56 -34.50
CA SER A 31 1.13 0.13 -35.75
C SER A 31 1.81 1.47 -35.45
N ASP A 32 2.68 1.93 -36.35
CA ASP A 32 3.41 3.21 -36.24
C ASP A 32 2.54 4.44 -36.54
N GLU A 33 1.33 4.24 -37.09
CA GLU A 33 0.38 5.32 -37.43
C GLU A 33 -0.35 5.89 -36.20
N ILE A 34 -0.25 5.24 -35.05
CA ILE A 34 -0.95 5.67 -33.82
C ILE A 34 -0.04 6.58 -32.99
N PRO A 35 -0.48 7.81 -32.62
CA PRO A 35 0.28 8.70 -31.76
C PRO A 35 0.65 8.05 -30.43
N THR A 36 1.94 7.84 -30.22
CA THR A 36 2.48 7.07 -29.08
C THR A 36 2.56 7.86 -27.76
N VAL A 37 1.97 9.06 -27.72
CA VAL A 37 1.97 9.99 -26.58
C VAL A 37 0.96 9.54 -25.52
N ASP A 38 -0.28 9.22 -25.91
CA ASP A 38 -1.33 8.75 -24.99
C ASP A 38 -0.99 7.43 -24.30
N LEU A 39 -0.13 6.62 -24.93
CA LEU A 39 0.29 5.33 -24.39
C LEU A 39 1.31 5.45 -23.26
N ARG A 40 2.07 6.55 -23.19
CA ARG A 40 3.17 6.73 -22.22
C ARG A 40 2.74 7.48 -20.98
N MET A 41 1.78 8.39 -21.10
CA MET A 41 1.27 9.21 -19.99
C MET A 41 -0.24 9.44 -20.16
N PRO A 42 -1.07 8.41 -19.90
CA PRO A 42 -2.51 8.59 -19.91
C PRO A 42 -2.90 9.58 -18.80
N GLU A 43 -3.82 10.50 -19.10
CA GLU A 43 -4.37 11.36 -18.07
C GLU A 43 -5.05 10.51 -16.98
N PRO A 44 -4.84 10.82 -15.69
CA PRO A 44 -5.56 10.15 -14.63
C PRO A 44 -7.06 10.45 -14.77
N GLU A 45 -7.89 9.40 -14.77
CA GLU A 45 -9.36 9.53 -14.86
C GLU A 45 -9.95 10.30 -13.66
N GLY A 46 -9.22 10.36 -12.55
CA GLY A 46 -9.54 11.11 -11.35
C GLY A 46 -8.46 10.94 -10.28
N VAL A 47 -8.62 11.63 -9.15
CA VAL A 47 -7.73 11.53 -7.99
C VAL A 47 -8.52 11.00 -6.80
N LEU A 48 -8.01 9.95 -6.16
CA LEU A 48 -8.61 9.42 -4.94
C LEU A 48 -7.94 10.06 -3.72
N ARG A 49 -8.65 10.97 -3.05
CA ARG A 49 -8.21 11.55 -1.78
C ARG A 49 -8.71 10.74 -0.60
N ILE A 50 -7.80 10.22 0.21
CA ILE A 50 -8.09 9.42 1.40
C ILE A 50 -7.75 10.23 2.65
N HIS A 51 -8.74 10.36 3.54
CA HIS A 51 -8.56 10.93 4.89
C HIS A 51 -8.58 9.82 5.93
N LEU A 52 -7.41 9.46 6.46
CA LEU A 52 -7.32 8.59 7.60
C LEU A 52 -7.51 9.41 8.88
N VAL A 53 -8.73 9.39 9.40
CA VAL A 53 -9.11 10.12 10.62
C VAL A 53 -8.56 9.41 11.87
N GLN A 54 -9.11 8.24 12.19
CA GLN A 54 -8.86 7.54 13.45
C GLN A 54 -9.18 6.05 13.37
N ALA A 55 -8.67 5.28 14.32
CA ALA A 55 -9.14 3.94 14.64
C ALA A 55 -9.64 3.89 16.09
N GLN A 56 -10.48 2.90 16.40
CA GLN A 56 -11.01 2.70 17.74
C GLN A 56 -10.90 1.24 18.15
N ASN A 57 -10.72 0.99 19.44
CA ASN A 57 -10.69 -0.35 20.04
C ASN A 57 -9.68 -1.30 19.38
N LEU A 58 -8.49 -0.80 19.03
CA LEU A 58 -7.44 -1.64 18.48
C LEU A 58 -6.99 -2.70 19.50
N MET A 59 -6.75 -3.92 19.01
CA MET A 59 -6.21 -5.01 19.82
C MET A 59 -4.85 -4.61 20.40
N ARG A 60 -4.70 -4.79 21.71
CA ARG A 60 -3.41 -4.62 22.39
C ARG A 60 -2.51 -5.80 22.03
N LYS A 61 -1.50 -5.54 21.21
CA LYS A 61 -0.47 -6.52 20.84
C LYS A 61 0.78 -6.42 21.72
N ASP A 62 1.03 -5.28 22.37
CA ASP A 62 2.19 -5.09 23.25
C ASP A 62 1.89 -5.59 24.66
N VAL A 63 2.09 -6.90 24.84
CA VAL A 63 2.02 -7.58 26.13
C VAL A 63 3.39 -7.47 26.79
N SER A 64 3.63 -6.41 27.57
CA SER A 64 4.77 -6.38 28.48
C SER A 64 4.53 -7.37 29.62
N MET A 65 5.58 -8.10 30.01
CA MET A 65 5.60 -9.20 31.00
C MET A 65 5.07 -8.82 32.40
N LEU A 66 4.75 -7.54 32.65
CA LEU A 66 4.32 -7.00 33.96
C LEU A 66 3.01 -6.20 33.92
N GLY A 67 2.30 -6.13 32.79
CA GLY A 67 1.01 -5.42 32.72
C GLY A 67 0.54 -5.15 31.30
N LYS A 68 -0.77 -4.95 31.13
CA LYS A 68 -1.43 -4.69 29.83
C LYS A 68 -0.92 -3.39 29.19
N GLY A 69 0.24 -3.44 28.51
CA GLY A 69 0.73 -2.37 27.63
C GLY A 69 -0.29 -2.06 26.54
N LYS A 70 -0.42 -0.80 26.14
CA LYS A 70 -1.22 -0.42 24.97
C LYS A 70 -0.28 -0.43 23.77
N SER A 71 -0.84 -0.63 22.58
CA SER A 71 -0.03 -0.73 21.37
C SER A 71 0.33 0.62 20.76
N ASP A 72 1.35 0.59 19.90
CA ASP A 72 1.82 1.72 19.09
C ASP A 72 1.29 1.61 17.64
N PRO A 73 -0.01 1.87 17.39
CA PRO A 73 -0.59 1.65 16.07
C PRO A 73 -0.10 2.64 15.01
N TYR A 74 0.01 2.12 13.79
CA TYR A 74 0.18 2.87 12.54
C TYR A 74 -0.70 2.23 11.46
N ALA A 75 -0.96 2.97 10.39
CA ALA A 75 -1.73 2.48 9.24
C ALA A 75 -0.84 2.45 7.99
N ILE A 76 -1.09 1.46 7.15
CA ILE A 76 -0.56 1.37 5.79
C ILE A 76 -1.75 1.44 4.84
N ILE A 77 -1.73 2.41 3.93
CA ILE A 77 -2.74 2.61 2.90
C ILE A 77 -2.10 2.18 1.57
N THR A 78 -2.79 1.34 0.79
CA THR A 78 -2.27 0.86 -0.49
C THR A 78 -3.35 1.01 -1.57
N VAL A 79 -3.01 1.73 -2.63
CA VAL A 79 -3.88 1.96 -3.80
C VAL A 79 -3.07 1.63 -5.05
N GLY A 80 -3.41 0.52 -5.72
CA GLY A 80 -2.62 0.04 -6.86
C GLY A 80 -1.15 -0.18 -6.47
N ALA A 81 -0.23 0.46 -7.18
CA ALA A 81 1.20 0.43 -6.87
C ALA A 81 1.65 1.46 -5.81
N GLN A 82 0.77 2.35 -5.35
CA GLN A 82 1.11 3.40 -4.41
C GLN A 82 0.86 2.94 -2.96
N GLN A 83 1.76 3.31 -2.05
CA GLN A 83 1.67 2.95 -0.64
C GLN A 83 2.07 4.12 0.26
N TRP A 84 1.25 4.41 1.26
CA TRP A 84 1.52 5.41 2.29
C TRP A 84 1.52 4.76 3.67
N LYS A 85 2.40 5.24 4.55
CA LYS A 85 2.50 4.79 5.92
C LYS A 85 2.35 5.98 6.85
N THR A 86 1.49 5.88 7.85
CA THR A 86 1.33 6.94 8.86
C THR A 86 2.40 6.87 9.93
N LYS A 87 2.56 7.95 10.68
CA LYS A 87 3.34 7.95 11.92
C LYS A 87 2.69 7.00 12.93
N HIS A 88 3.51 6.33 13.73
CA HIS A 88 3.01 5.56 14.86
C HIS A 88 2.54 6.52 15.96
N ILE A 89 1.54 6.10 16.73
CA ILE A 89 1.06 6.84 17.90
C ILE A 89 1.29 5.95 19.11
N ASP A 90 2.11 6.42 20.05
CA ASP A 90 2.53 5.61 21.18
C ASP A 90 1.37 5.27 22.13
N ASN A 91 1.30 4.00 22.52
CA ASN A 91 0.51 3.49 23.64
C ASN A 91 -0.96 3.98 23.57
N ASN A 92 -1.60 3.88 22.40
CA ASN A 92 -2.97 4.33 22.20
C ASN A 92 -3.79 3.36 21.33
N ILE A 93 -4.83 2.76 21.89
CA ILE A 93 -5.76 1.86 21.16
C ILE A 93 -6.85 2.61 20.37
N ASN A 94 -6.93 3.93 20.53
CA ASN A 94 -7.83 4.83 19.81
C ASN A 94 -7.01 5.94 19.12
N PRO A 95 -6.10 5.59 18.19
CA PRO A 95 -5.25 6.57 17.53
C PRO A 95 -6.05 7.49 16.61
N LYS A 96 -5.68 8.78 16.59
CA LYS A 96 -6.15 9.77 15.61
C LYS A 96 -4.96 10.27 14.81
N TRP A 97 -4.96 10.04 13.50
CA TRP A 97 -3.83 10.42 12.64
C TRP A 97 -4.08 11.72 11.89
N GLU A 98 -5.34 12.02 11.53
CA GLU A 98 -5.68 13.16 10.66
C GLU A 98 -4.79 13.23 9.41
N PHE A 99 -4.55 12.07 8.79
CA PHE A 99 -3.59 11.91 7.70
C PHE A 99 -4.31 11.90 6.36
N TRP A 100 -3.78 12.67 5.40
CA TRP A 100 -4.29 12.75 4.04
C TRP A 100 -3.30 12.16 3.04
N CYS A 101 -3.79 11.38 2.09
CA CYS A 101 -3.02 10.95 0.93
C CYS A 101 -3.89 10.96 -0.33
N GLU A 102 -3.26 11.07 -1.49
CA GLU A 102 -3.91 11.18 -2.79
C GLU A 102 -3.28 10.14 -3.73
N ALA A 103 -4.12 9.35 -4.40
CA ALA A 103 -3.73 8.29 -5.32
C ALA A 103 -4.16 8.59 -6.75
#